data_AF-A0A2V6WB16-F1
#
_entry.id   AF-A0A2V6WB16-F1
#
_cell.length_a   1.000
_cell.length_b   1.000
_cell.length_c   1.000
_cell.angle_alpha   90.00
_cell.angle_beta   90.00
_cell.angle_gamma   90.00
#
_symmetry.space_group_name_H-M   'P 1'
#
loop_
_entity.id
_entity.type
_entity.pdbx_description
1 polymer ?
#
loop_
_entity_poly.entity_id
_entity_poly.type
_entity_poly.pdbx_seq_one_letter_code
_entity_poly.pdbx_strand_id
1 'polypeptide(L)'
;MLGSGRGLGEYGVIDDRPASASAQALAPARLCFLPRAEFRRVIAQNDRIGKIVLFNLLRFLVGRLRGKDAASGAAGRRCARPHRCRA
;
A
#
# COMPACT_ATOMS: atom_id res chain seq x y z
N MET A 1 -9.33 2.12 -1.05
CA MET A 1 -9.53 1.60 0.32
C MET A 1 -8.58 0.43 0.55
N LEU A 2 -7.98 0.35 1.74
CA LEU A 2 -7.13 -0.78 2.15
C LEU A 2 -7.94 -1.72 3.04
N GLY A 3 -7.74 -3.03 2.89
CA GLY A 3 -8.38 -4.07 3.68
C GLY A 3 -7.36 -4.95 4.40
N SER A 4 -7.83 -6.03 5.02
CA SER A 4 -6.97 -7.01 5.69
C SER A 4 -5.84 -7.53 4.79
N GLY A 5 -4.67 -7.80 5.37
CA GLY A 5 -3.49 -8.27 4.64
C GLY A 5 -2.79 -7.23 3.77
N ARG A 6 -3.24 -5.96 3.79
CA ARG A 6 -2.55 -4.85 3.11
C ARG A 6 -1.65 -4.10 4.11
N GLY A 7 -0.48 -3.67 3.62
CA GLY A 7 0.46 -2.80 4.33
C GLY A 7 0.46 -1.37 3.82
N LEU A 8 1.02 -0.47 4.62
CA LEU A 8 1.27 0.95 4.33
C LEU A 8 2.62 1.38 4.97
N GLY A 9 3.17 2.51 4.51
CA GLY A 9 4.42 3.07 5.03
C GLY A 9 5.69 2.39 4.50
N GLU A 10 5.55 1.46 3.56
CA GLU A 10 6.66 0.66 3.05
C GLU A 10 7.67 1.45 2.21
N TYR A 11 7.24 2.48 1.47
CA TYR A 11 8.14 3.30 0.65
C TYR A 11 9.23 3.96 1.49
N GLY A 12 8.85 4.59 2.60
CA GLY A 12 9.81 5.32 3.44
C GLY A 12 10.87 4.42 4.06
N VAL A 13 10.61 3.13 4.23
CA VAL A 13 11.62 2.18 4.73
C VAL A 13 12.66 1.84 3.64
N ILE A 14 12.28 1.95 2.37
CA ILE A 14 13.14 1.64 1.21
C ILE A 14 13.93 2.86 0.75
N ASP A 15 13.28 4.02 0.62
CA ASP A 15 13.85 5.20 -0.05
C ASP A 15 14.17 6.37 0.89
N ASP A 16 13.91 6.21 2.19
CA ASP A 16 14.07 7.23 3.22
C ASP A 16 13.27 8.52 3.03
N ARG A 17 12.29 8.55 2.10
CA ARG A 17 11.48 9.74 1.86
C ARG A 17 10.33 9.86 2.85
N PRO A 18 9.77 11.08 3.02
CA PRO A 18 8.53 11.29 3.76
C PRO A 18 7.38 10.45 3.22
N ALA A 19 6.33 10.28 4.03
CA ALA A 19 5.15 9.53 3.62
C ALA A 19 4.56 10.11 2.33
N SER A 20 4.33 9.25 1.34
CA SER A 20 3.74 9.64 0.04
C SER A 20 2.27 10.10 0.14
N ALA A 21 1.58 9.70 1.22
CA ALA A 21 0.19 10.05 1.50
C ALA A 21 -0.10 9.83 2.99
N SER A 22 -1.20 10.43 3.48
CA SER A 22 -1.77 10.11 4.78
C SER A 22 -2.66 8.87 4.71
N ALA A 23 -2.87 8.22 5.85
CA ALA A 23 -3.82 7.13 6.01
C ALA A 23 -4.69 7.38 7.24
N GLN A 24 -5.99 7.16 7.10
CA GLN A 24 -6.96 7.27 8.19
C GLN A 24 -7.78 5.99 8.26
N ALA A 25 -8.01 5.49 9.47
CA ALA A 25 -8.89 4.35 9.69
C ALA A 25 -10.34 4.75 9.41
N LEU A 26 -11.01 4.01 8.52
CA LEU A 26 -12.42 4.22 8.18
C LEU A 26 -13.38 3.43 9.11
N ALA A 27 -12.82 2.49 9.86
CA ALA A 27 -13.49 1.65 10.84
C ALA A 27 -12.43 1.17 11.86
N PRO A 28 -12.82 0.61 13.02
CA PRO A 28 -11.88 0.00 13.95
C PRO A 28 -10.96 -1.01 13.25
N ALA A 29 -9.65 -0.84 13.41
CA ALA A 29 -8.64 -1.64 12.74
C ALA A 29 -7.53 -2.05 13.71
N ARG A 30 -7.03 -3.28 13.54
CA ARG A 30 -5.82 -3.75 14.23
C ARG A 30 -4.66 -3.74 13.25
N LEU A 31 -3.55 -3.15 13.66
CA LEU A 31 -2.35 -3.01 12.84
C LEU A 31 -1.19 -3.74 13.51
N CYS A 32 -0.39 -4.43 12.70
CA CYS A 32 0.95 -4.86 13.09
C CYS A 32 1.91 -3.74 12.73
N PHE A 33 2.64 -3.21 13.70
CA PHE A 33 3.59 -2.13 13.50
C PHE A 33 5.02 -2.64 13.59
N LEU A 34 5.81 -2.36 12.57
CA LEU A 34 7.24 -2.64 12.53
C LEU A 34 8.01 -1.32 12.41
N PRO A 35 8.71 -0.86 13.46
CA PRO A 35 9.51 0.36 13.40
C PRO A 35 10.61 0.26 12.33
N ARG A 36 10.96 1.39 11.70
CA ARG A 36 12.04 1.45 10.69
C ARG A 36 13.37 0.94 11.24
N ALA A 37 13.71 1.31 12.46
CA ALA A 37 14.95 0.88 13.13
C ALA A 37 14.98 -0.65 13.29
N GLU A 38 13.85 -1.25 13.68
CA GLU A 38 13.72 -2.69 13.83
C GLU A 38 13.78 -3.43 12.50
N PHE A 39 13.11 -2.91 11.47
CA PHE A 39 13.24 -3.46 10.12
C PHE A 39 14.71 -3.49 9.68
N ARG A 40 15.41 -2.35 9.81
CA ARG A 40 16.84 -2.23 9.46
C ARG A 40 17.70 -3.21 10.24
N ARG A 41 17.48 -3.32 11.54
CA ARG A 41 18.17 -4.25 12.42
C ARG A 41 18.01 -5.69 11.92
N VAL A 42 16.78 -6.12 11.63
CA VAL A 42 16.49 -7.48 11.15
C VAL A 42 17.16 -7.78 9.82
N ILE A 43 17.09 -6.87 8.84
CA ILE A 43 17.68 -7.13 7.51
C ILE A 43 19.21 -7.11 7.53
N ALA A 44 19.83 -6.40 8.49
CA ALA A 44 21.28 -6.30 8.62
C ALA A 44 21.90 -7.43 9.46
N GLN A 45 21.15 -8.01 10.40
CA GLN A 45 21.67 -9.04 11.31
C GLN A 45 21.77 -10.44 10.69
N ASN A 46 20.99 -10.73 9.66
CA ASN A 46 20.98 -12.05 9.04
C ASN A 46 20.63 -11.95 7.56
N ASP A 47 21.61 -12.18 6.69
CA ASP A 47 21.46 -12.07 5.24
C ASP A 47 20.34 -12.93 4.66
N ARG A 48 20.13 -14.14 5.20
CA ARG A 48 19.07 -15.04 4.73
C ARG A 48 17.70 -14.45 5.06
N ILE A 49 17.51 -14.02 6.30
CA ILE A 49 16.25 -13.40 6.75
C ILE A 49 16.04 -12.08 5.99
N GLY A 50 17.08 -11.26 5.86
CA GLY A 50 17.05 -10.01 5.11
C GLY A 50 16.59 -10.20 3.67
N LYS A 51 17.17 -11.16 2.95
CA LYS A 51 16.75 -11.53 1.59
C LYS A 51 15.29 -11.96 1.53
N ILE A 52 14.84 -12.81 2.47
CA ILE A 52 13.43 -13.25 2.54
C ILE A 52 12.49 -12.06 2.75
N VAL A 53 12.80 -11.18 3.70
CA VAL A 53 11.97 -10.02 4.03
C VAL A 53 11.91 -9.05 2.84
N LEU A 54 13.07 -8.68 2.28
CA LEU A 54 13.16 -7.77 1.14
C LEU A 54 12.47 -8.33 -0.12
N PHE A 55 12.61 -9.64 -0.38
CA PHE A 55 11.96 -10.26 -1.53
C PHE A 55 10.44 -10.30 -1.38
N ASN A 56 9.92 -10.56 -0.18
CA ASN A 56 8.48 -10.50 0.08
C ASN A 56 7.94 -9.06 -0.03
N LEU A 57 8.70 -8.07 0.45
CA LEU A 57 8.37 -6.66 0.27
C LEU A 57 8.34 -6.27 -1.21
N LEU A 58 9.32 -6.72 -2.00
CA LEU A 58 9.34 -6.51 -3.46
C LEU A 58 8.11 -7.14 -4.14
N ARG A 59 7.78 -8.39 -3.82
CA ARG A 59 6.59 -9.07 -4.36
C ARG A 59 5.31 -8.30 -4.04
N PHE A 60 5.19 -7.80 -2.82
CA PHE A 60 4.05 -6.97 -2.39
C PHE A 60 3.95 -5.68 -3.21
N LEU A 61 5.06 -4.97 -3.41
CA LEU A 61 5.11 -3.72 -4.18
C LEU A 61 4.79 -3.93 -5.67
N VAL A 62 5.37 -4.95 -6.30
CA VAL A 62 5.08 -5.30 -7.70
C VAL A 62 3.61 -5.69 -7.87
N GLY A 63 3.06 -6.47 -6.92
CA GLY A 63 1.64 -6.83 -6.92
C GLY A 63 0.73 -5.60 -6.83
N ARG A 64 1.11 -4.60 -6.02
CA ARG A 64 0.38 -3.33 -5.93
C ARG A 64 0.45 -2.53 -7.24
N LEU A 65 1.63 -2.44 -7.85
CA LEU A 65 1.81 -1.72 -9.11
C LEU A 65 0.94 -2.32 -10.22
N ARG A 66 1.02 -3.64 -10.41
CA ARG A 66 0.22 -4.37 -11.41
C ARG A 66 -1.29 -4.31 -11.13
N GLY A 67 -1.68 -4.31 -9.85
CA GLY A 67 -3.08 -4.15 -9.45
C GLY A 67 -3.64 -2.75 -9.69
N LYS A 68 -2.79 -1.72 -9.63
CA LYS A 68 -3.16 -0.33 -9.97
C LYS A 68 -3.47 -0.17 -11.46
N ASP A 69 -2.69 -0.82 -12.33
CA ASP A 69 -2.91 -0.76 -13.78
C ASP A 69 -4.25 -1.39 -14.19
N ALA A 70 -4.63 -2.49 -13.54
CA ALA A 70 -5.92 -3.16 -13.77
C ALA A 70 -7.14 -2.30 -13.37
N ALA A 71 -7.00 -1.42 -12.37
CA ALA A 71 -8.08 -0.56 -11.89
C ALA A 71 -8.15 0.79 -12.65
N SER A 72 -7.01 1.30 -13.13
CA SER A 72 -6.93 2.57 -13.87
C SER A 72 -7.61 2.52 -15.25
N GLY A 73 -7.81 1.32 -15.83
CA GLY A 73 -8.57 1.13 -17.07
C GLY A 73 -10.10 1.13 -16.94
N ALA A 74 -10.65 1.11 -15.71
CA ALA A 74 -12.09 0.98 -15.46
C ALA A 74 -12.80 2.29 -15.05
N ALA A 75 -12.04 3.37 -14.79
CA ALA A 75 -12.59 4.65 -14.33
C ALA A 75 -13.23 5.52 -15.43
N GLY A 76 -13.17 5.11 -16.70
CA GLY A 76 -13.70 5.86 -17.85
C GLY A 76 -15.16 5.57 -18.23
N ARG A 77 -15.87 4.68 -17.55
CA ARG A 77 -17.26 4.34 -17.88
C ARG A 77 -18.14 4.33 -16.64
N ARG A 78 -18.70 5.49 -16.30
CA ARG A 78 -20.04 5.71 -15.71
C ARG A 78 -20.13 7.12 -15.13
N CYS A 79 -20.51 8.08 -15.97
CA CYS A 79 -21.45 9.14 -15.59
C CYS A 79 -22.00 9.78 -16.87
N ALA A 80 -23.03 9.14 -17.45
CA ALA A 80 -23.84 9.75 -18.49
C ALA A 80 -25.30 9.42 -18.18
N ARG A 81 -25.94 10.25 -17.33
CA ARG A 81 -27.37 10.52 -17.44
C ARG A 81 -27.64 11.99 -17.11
N PRO A 82 -28.11 12.79 -18.09
CA PRO A 82 -28.46 14.18 -17.88
C PRO A 82 -29.88 14.30 -17.30
N HIS A 83 -30.07 15.34 -16.50
CA HIS A 83 -31.28 16.11 -16.22
C HIS A 83 -32.64 15.39 -16.09
N ARG A 84 -33.28 15.56 -14.94
CA ARG A 84 -34.71 15.93 -14.86
C ARG A 84 -34.99 16.77 -13.60
N CYS A 85 -35.21 18.06 -13.82
CA CYS A 85 -36.02 18.92 -12.95
C CYS A 85 -37.51 18.61 -13.15
N ARG A 86 -38.30 18.69 -12.07
CA ARG A 86 -39.75 18.97 -11.93
C ARG A 86 -40.22 18.27 -10.64
N ALA A 87 -41.08 18.82 -9.79
CA ALA A 87 -41.72 20.13 -9.68
C ALA A 87 -41.92 20.40 -8.17
#